data_AF-X1KPU6-F1
#
_entry.id   AF-X1KPU6-F1
#
_cell.length_a   1.000
_cell.length_b   1.000
_cell.length_c   1.000
_cell.angle_alpha   90.00
_cell.angle_beta   90.00
_cell.angle_gamma   90.00
#
_symmetry.space_group_name_H-M   'P 1'
#
loop_
_entity.id
_entity.type
_entity.pdbx_description
1 polymer ?
#
loop_
_entity_poly.entity_id
_entity_poly.type
_entity_poly.pdbx_seq_one_letter_code
_entity_poly.pdbx_strand_id
1 'polypeptide(L)'
;KEQGLSKEDLFKKVLLICPECKTRKMLNIPLKIINQSQHITTVSIPTELICNHHFQAFIDKDCHIRGYQLGDFEFSKIEYIENREFDRD
;
A
#
# COMPACT_ATOMS: atom_id res chain seq x y z
N LYS A 1 28.75 9.97 23.36
CA LYS A 1 27.70 10.94 22.97
C LYS A 1 26.71 10.18 22.11
N GLU A 2 25.74 9.51 22.73
CA GLU A 2 24.68 8.80 22.03
C GLU A 2 23.52 9.78 21.90
N GLN A 3 23.34 10.33 20.69
CA GLN A 3 22.19 11.18 20.40
C GLN A 3 20.97 10.27 20.32
N GLY A 4 20.04 10.45 21.26
CA GLY A 4 18.77 9.76 21.29
C GLY A 4 17.99 10.05 20.01
N LEU A 5 17.66 8.99 19.27
CA LEU A 5 16.80 9.06 18.11
C LEU A 5 15.40 9.48 18.59
N SER A 6 14.99 10.71 18.28
CA SER A 6 13.63 11.21 18.51
C SER A 6 12.63 10.25 17.86
N LYS A 7 11.59 9.82 18.61
CA LYS A 7 10.50 8.96 18.08
C LYS A 7 9.83 9.54 16.82
N GLU A 8 10.00 10.83 16.60
CA GLU A 8 9.48 11.61 15.47
C GLU A 8 10.20 11.27 14.15
N ASP A 9 11.39 10.66 14.18
CA ASP A 9 12.15 10.25 12.99
C ASP A 9 11.79 8.82 12.50
N LEU A 10 10.86 8.13 13.15
CA LEU A 10 10.48 6.76 12.76
C LEU A 10 9.29 6.72 11.81
N PHE A 11 8.43 7.75 11.83
CA PHE A 11 7.18 7.77 11.07
C PHE A 11 7.00 9.12 10.39
N LYS A 12 6.55 9.11 9.14
CA LYS A 12 6.21 10.32 8.39
C LYS A 12 4.74 10.33 8.02
N LYS A 13 4.10 11.49 8.18
CA LYS A 13 2.72 11.73 7.76
C LYS A 13 2.67 11.86 6.24
N VAL A 14 1.85 11.04 5.60
CA VAL A 14 1.63 11.06 4.16
C VAL A 14 0.13 11.17 3.90
N LEU A 15 -0.24 12.10 3.02
CA LEU A 15 -1.62 12.24 2.55
C LEU A 15 -1.84 11.29 1.37
N LEU A 16 -2.67 10.28 1.56
CA LEU A 16 -3.11 9.40 0.49
C LEU A 16 -4.47 9.87 -0.04
N ILE A 17 -4.62 9.78 -1.36
CA ILE A 17 -5.83 10.13 -2.08
C ILE A 17 -6.23 8.92 -2.89
N CYS A 18 -7.44 8.42 -2.71
CA CYS A 18 -7.97 7.36 -3.55
C CYS A 18 -8.06 7.85 -5.00
N PRO A 19 -7.46 7.14 -5.98
CA PRO A 19 -7.53 7.56 -7.38
C PRO A 19 -8.96 7.47 -7.96
N GLU A 20 -9.84 6.63 -7.40
CA GLU A 20 -11.22 6.45 -7.87
C GLU A 20 -12.17 7.51 -7.32
N CYS A 21 -12.39 7.54 -6.01
CA CYS A 21 -13.39 8.42 -5.38
C CYS A 21 -12.80 9.72 -4.79
N LYS A 22 -11.48 9.91 -4.87
CA LYS A 22 -10.77 11.08 -4.35
C LYS A 22 -10.86 11.28 -2.82
N THR A 23 -11.35 10.30 -2.08
CA THR A 23 -11.29 10.28 -0.60
C THR A 23 -9.85 10.42 -0.13
N ARG A 24 -9.62 11.25 0.88
CA ARG A 24 -8.30 11.59 1.38
C ARG A 24 -8.14 11.12 2.82
N LYS A 25 -6.99 10.54 3.14
CA LYS A 25 -6.66 10.14 4.51
C LYS A 25 -5.19 10.38 4.79
N MET A 26 -4.89 10.90 5.98
CA MET A 26 -3.53 11.05 6.46
C MET A 26 -3.11 9.77 7.17
N LEU A 27 -2.04 9.12 6.68
CA LEU A 27 -1.46 7.94 7.31
C LEU A 27 -0.07 8.23 7.85
N ASN A 28 0.28 7.60 8.96
CA ASN A 28 1.64 7.60 9.50
C ASN A 28 2.38 6.38 8.96
N ILE A 29 3.34 6.59 8.07
CA ILE A 29 4.09 5.50 7.44
C ILE A 29 5.46 5.37 8.11
N PRO A 30 5.86 4.16 8.56
CA PRO A 30 7.19 3.95 9.12
C PRO A 30 8.27 4.10 8.05
N LEU A 31 9.27 4.96 8.31
CA LEU A 31 10.41 5.14 7.39
C LEU A 31 11.21 3.85 7.20
N LYS A 32 11.16 2.93 8.18
CA LYS A 32 11.77 1.60 8.07
C LYS A 32 11.25 0.80 6.87
N ILE A 33 9.98 0.95 6.49
CA ILE A 33 9.39 0.26 5.34
C ILE A 33 9.79 0.96 4.05
N ILE A 34 9.70 2.29 4.02
CA ILE A 34 10.04 3.10 2.83
C ILE A 34 11.51 2.95 2.43
N ASN A 35 12.41 2.88 3.40
CA ASN A 35 13.85 2.77 3.17
C ASN A 35 14.32 1.37 2.76
N GLN A 36 13.44 0.35 2.76
CA GLN A 36 13.80 -0.99 2.27
C GLN A 36 13.95 -1.02 0.74
N SER A 37 13.24 -0.15 0.01
CA SER A 37 13.37 -0.06 -1.44
C SER A 37 14.51 0.87 -1.87
N GLN A 38 15.18 0.53 -2.97
CA GLN A 38 16.25 1.36 -3.53
C GLN A 38 15.74 2.69 -4.08
N HIS A 39 14.47 2.80 -4.52
CA HIS A 39 13.95 4.01 -5.16
C HIS A 39 12.49 4.32 -4.78
N ILE A 40 11.56 3.42 -5.08
CA ILE A 40 10.12 3.59 -4.87
C ILE A 40 9.60 2.38 -4.11
N THR A 41 8.83 2.62 -3.06
CA THR A 41 8.12 1.61 -2.29
C THR A 41 6.67 1.57 -2.74
N THR A 42 6.22 0.42 -3.22
CA THR A 42 4.83 0.17 -3.56
C THR A 42 4.09 -0.31 -2.32
N VAL A 43 3.03 0.40 -1.93
CA VAL A 43 2.21 0.06 -0.76
C VAL A 43 0.81 -0.31 -1.23
N SER A 44 0.36 -1.51 -0.88
CA SER A 44 -1.02 -1.94 -1.11
C SER A 44 -1.94 -1.32 -0.06
N ILE A 45 -2.94 -0.56 -0.50
CA ILE A 45 -3.98 0.06 0.31
C ILE A 45 -5.23 -0.83 0.21
N PRO A 46 -5.54 -1.64 1.23
CA PRO A 46 -6.74 -2.47 1.21
C PRO A 46 -8.01 -1.61 1.33
N THR A 47 -9.14 -2.23 0.98
CA THR A 47 -10.46 -1.68 1.28
C THR A 47 -10.59 -1.39 2.78
N GLU A 48 -11.46 -0.43 3.14
CA GLU A 48 -11.67 0.04 4.52
C GLU A 48 -10.51 0.85 5.14
N LEU A 49 -9.30 0.83 4.57
CA LEU A 49 -8.21 1.66 5.09
C LEU A 49 -8.44 3.15 4.81
N ILE A 50 -8.92 3.50 3.61
CA ILE A 50 -9.22 4.88 3.20
C ILE A 50 -10.67 5.00 2.72
N CYS A 51 -11.10 4.05 1.90
CA CYS A 51 -12.42 3.92 1.32
C CYS A 51 -12.61 2.47 0.87
N ASN A 52 -13.71 2.17 0.19
CA ASN A 52 -14.07 0.82 -0.24
C ASN A 52 -13.31 0.34 -1.50
N HIS A 53 -12.32 1.11 -1.98
CA HIS A 53 -11.48 0.76 -3.13
C HIS A 53 -10.13 0.23 -2.68
N HIS A 54 -9.69 -0.87 -3.28
CA HIS A 54 -8.32 -1.34 -3.20
C HIS A 54 -7.46 -0.63 -4.25
N PHE A 55 -6.29 -0.14 -3.86
CA PHE A 55 -5.34 0.44 -4.81
C PHE A 55 -3.91 0.36 -4.26
N GLN A 56 -2.93 0.55 -5.13
CA GLN A 56 -1.53 0.66 -4.76
C GLN A 56 -1.07 2.11 -4.83
N ALA A 57 -0.23 2.52 -3.89
CA ALA A 57 0.42 3.82 -3.88
C ALA A 57 1.93 3.67 -4.04
N PHE A 58 2.52 4.47 -4.91
CA PHE A 58 3.97 4.54 -5.10
C PHE A 58 4.55 5.65 -4.24
N ILE A 59 5.43 5.31 -3.31
CA ILE A 59 5.99 6.24 -2.34
C ILE A 59 7.50 6.27 -2.50
N ASP A 60 8.08 7.45 -2.70
CA ASP A 60 9.54 7.59 -2.75
C ASP A 60 10.18 7.64 -1.35
N LYS A 61 11.51 7.72 -1.29
CA LYS A 61 12.26 7.82 -0.02
C LYS A 61 11.97 9.07 0.79
N ASP A 62 11.58 10.14 0.12
CA ASP A 62 11.17 11.39 0.76
C ASP A 62 9.71 11.33 1.25
N CYS A 63 9.05 10.17 1.14
CA CYS A 63 7.65 9.93 1.46
C CYS A 63 6.66 10.77 0.64
N HIS A 64 7.04 11.15 -0.58
CA HIS A 64 6.13 11.73 -1.55
C HIS A 64 5.44 10.63 -2.35
N ILE A 65 4.13 10.81 -2.55
CA ILE A 65 3.38 9.95 -3.45
C ILE A 65 3.76 10.30 -4.90
N ARG A 66 4.27 9.32 -5.63
CA ARG A 66 4.65 9.43 -7.04
C ARG A 66 3.57 8.99 -8.01
N GLY A 67 2.60 8.20 -7.53
CA GLY A 67 1.47 7.78 -8.32
C GLY A 67 0.61 6.76 -7.59
N TYR A 68 -0.45 6.35 -8.28
CA TYR A 68 -1.36 5.29 -7.84
C TYR A 68 -1.54 4.28 -8.96
N GLN A 69 -1.80 3.03 -8.60
CA GLN A 69 -2.17 1.97 -9.52
C GLN A 69 -3.44 1.29 -9.03
N LEU A 70 -4.39 1.08 -9.94
CA LEU A 70 -5.56 0.26 -9.71
C LEU A 70 -5.26 -1.17 -10.17
N GLY A 71 -5.79 -2.17 -9.47
CA GLY A 71 -5.78 -3.54 -9.96
C GLY A 71 -6.84 -3.70 -11.05
N ASP A 72 -6.51 -4.37 -12.14
CA ASP A 72 -7.49 -4.68 -13.19
C ASP A 72 -8.48 -5.77 -12.73
N PHE A 73 -8.01 -6.69 -11.88
CA PHE A 73 -8.78 -7.78 -11.29
C PHE A 73 -8.32 -8.03 -9.85
N GLU A 74 -9.27 -8.12 -8.92
CA GLU A 74 -9.02 -8.59 -7.56
C GLU A 74 -9.71 -9.94 -7.42
N PHE A 75 -8.93 -11.03 -7.37
CA PHE A 75 -9.50 -12.35 -7.20
C PHE A 75 -10.10 -12.47 -5.79
N SER A 76 -11.39 -12.77 -5.72
CA SER A 76 -12.02 -13.09 -4.45
C SER A 76 -11.66 -14.52 -4.05
N LYS A 77 -11.56 -14.82 -2.76
CA LYS A 77 -11.14 -16.13 -2.20
C LYS A 77 -11.96 -17.34 -2.72
N ILE A 78 -13.09 -17.08 -3.40
CA ILE A 78 -14.03 -18.05 -3.97
C ILE A 78 -13.58 -18.56 -5.36
N GLU A 79 -12.76 -17.81 -6.09
CA GLU A 79 -12.36 -18.16 -7.46
C GLU A 79 -11.26 -19.23 -7.57
N TYR A 80 -10.83 -19.82 -6.44
CA TYR A 80 -9.79 -20.86 -6.42
C TYR A 80 -10.35 -22.29 -6.60
N ILE A 81 -11.68 -22.48 -6.55
CA ILE A 81 -12.32 -23.81 -6.61
C ILE A 81 -12.90 -24.08 -8.01
N GLU A 82 -12.14 -23.94 -9.09
CA GLU A 82 -12.57 -24.49 -10.39
C GLU A 82 -11.38 -25.00 -11.25
N ASN A 83 -10.34 -25.61 -10.65
CA ASN A 83 -9.28 -26.25 -11.46
C ASN A 83 -8.63 -27.50 -10.84
N ARG A 84 -9.33 -28.27 -9.98
CA ARG A 84 -8.77 -29.53 -9.42
C ARG A 84 -9.65 -30.77 -9.52
N GLU A 85 -10.83 -30.70 -10.14
CA GLU A 85 -11.76 -31.86 -10.21
C GLU A 85 -12.10 -32.33 -11.64
N PHE A 86 -11.18 -32.23 -12.61
CA PHE A 86 -11.44 -32.71 -13.98
C PHE A 86 -10.34 -33.56 -14.62
N ASP A 87 -9.45 -34.20 -13.84
CA ASP A 87 -8.46 -35.17 -14.35
C ASP A 87 -8.53 -36.51 -13.59
N ARG A 88 -9.72 -37.11 -13.53
CA ARG A 88 -9.86 -38.54 -13.24
C ARG A 88 -10.98 -39.12 -14.10
N ASP A 89 -10.61 -39.55 -15.30
CA ASP A 89 -11.19 -40.70 -15.99
C ASP A 89 -10.08 -41.39 -16.82
#